data_AF-A0A950RZU8-F1
#
_entry.id   AF-A0A950RZU8-F1
#
_cell.length_a   1.000
_cell.length_b   1.000
_cell.length_c   1.000
_cell.angle_alpha   90.00
_cell.angle_beta   90.00
_cell.angle_gamma   90.00
#
_symmetry.space_group_name_H-M   'P 1'
#
loop_
_entity.id
_entity.type
_entity.pdbx_description
1 polymer ?
#
loop_
_entity_poly.entity_id
_entity_poly.type
_entity_poly.pdbx_seq_one_letter_code
_entity_poly.pdbx_strand_id
1 'polypeptide(L)'
;MHTRDPRAIAIEMWNELPLPQIKLGMNPQKGMVAVPTWFWIDGYDGSTFGTDETLAVPEERCHRVVDRAPGGNAALDAEGHVSTHTECETFWDSLSVEIGVWPQAYDWDFGDGGQHVNCPGIADCLLGVGRPYTDPYTGSPIAHAYTWSSLGKGGASDAYTITADITFAAHFRFSLNGASGGGWETLNPRQVSTSATQKVQEAQAVLSRP
;
A
#
# COMPACT_ATOMS: atom_id res chain seq x y z
N MET A 1 -5.12 5.83 31.94
CA MET A 1 -5.51 5.27 30.62
C MET A 1 -4.38 5.55 29.63
N HIS A 2 -3.90 4.55 28.88
CA HIS A 2 -2.89 4.80 27.84
C HIS A 2 -3.58 5.30 26.58
N THR A 3 -3.33 6.57 26.20
CA THR A 3 -3.57 7.08 24.85
C THR A 3 -2.97 6.10 23.86
N ARG A 4 -3.78 5.53 22.95
CA ARG A 4 -3.22 4.67 21.88
C ARG A 4 -2.22 5.50 21.08
N ASP A 5 -1.01 5.00 20.93
CA ASP A 5 0.03 5.62 20.12
C ASP A 5 -0.48 5.77 18.66
N PRO A 6 -0.55 7.01 18.11
CA PRO A 6 -1.01 7.23 16.73
C PRO A 6 -0.23 6.42 15.69
N ARG A 7 1.06 6.18 15.93
CA ARG A 7 1.89 5.37 15.04
C ARG A 7 1.49 3.90 15.07
N ALA A 8 1.14 3.38 16.24
CA ALA A 8 0.65 2.00 16.37
C ALA A 8 -0.67 1.81 15.61
N ILE A 9 -1.59 2.78 15.71
CA ILE A 9 -2.84 2.80 14.95
C ILE A 9 -2.55 2.85 13.44
N ALA A 10 -1.65 3.73 12.99
CA ALA A 10 -1.31 3.82 11.58
C ALA A 10 -0.70 2.52 11.02
N ILE A 11 0.10 1.80 11.82
CA ILE A 11 0.64 0.48 11.44
C ILE A 11 -0.48 -0.55 11.33
N GLU A 12 -1.43 -0.58 12.27
CA GLU A 12 -2.60 -1.47 12.24
C GLU A 12 -3.43 -1.21 10.97
N MET A 13 -3.85 0.04 10.76
CA MET A 13 -4.57 0.48 9.57
C MET A 13 -3.82 0.14 8.27
N TRP A 14 -2.50 0.34 8.21
CA TRP A 14 -1.71 0.02 7.02
C TRP A 14 -1.64 -1.48 6.75
N ASN A 15 -1.59 -2.33 7.77
CA ASN A 15 -1.60 -3.78 7.58
C ASN A 15 -2.96 -4.30 7.12
N GLU A 16 -4.03 -3.66 7.58
CA GLU A 16 -5.42 -4.05 7.26
C GLU A 16 -5.95 -3.45 5.96
N LEU A 17 -5.34 -2.35 5.47
CA LEU A 17 -5.75 -1.70 4.24
C LEU A 17 -5.71 -2.70 3.06
N PRO A 18 -6.86 -2.96 2.40
CA PRO A 18 -6.89 -3.86 1.26
C PRO A 18 -6.11 -3.24 0.11
N LEU A 19 -5.08 -3.95 -0.35
CA LEU A 19 -4.32 -3.54 -1.53
C LEU A 19 -5.11 -3.89 -2.80
N PRO A 20 -4.88 -3.16 -3.92
CA PRO A 20 -5.58 -3.41 -5.17
C PRO A 20 -5.47 -4.88 -5.61
N GLN A 21 -6.58 -5.44 -6.09
CA GLN A 21 -6.57 -6.78 -6.68
C GLN A 21 -5.99 -6.71 -8.08
N ILE A 22 -4.71 -7.05 -8.21
CA ILE A 22 -3.99 -6.99 -9.47
C ILE A 22 -4.04 -8.32 -10.23
N LYS A 23 -4.11 -8.23 -11.55
CA LYS A 23 -3.98 -9.36 -12.49
C LYS A 23 -3.03 -8.98 -13.61
N LEU A 24 -2.40 -9.97 -14.23
CA LEU A 24 -1.57 -9.75 -15.41
C LEU A 24 -2.38 -9.89 -16.69
N GLY A 25 -2.35 -8.84 -17.49
CA GLY A 25 -2.77 -8.87 -18.88
C GLY A 25 -1.57 -8.97 -19.82
N MET A 26 -1.75 -9.63 -20.96
CA MET A 26 -0.72 -9.77 -21.97
C MET A 26 -1.30 -9.90 -23.38
N ASN A 27 -0.56 -9.42 -24.38
CA ASN A 27 -0.89 -9.59 -25.79
C ASN A 27 0.39 -9.75 -26.64
N PRO A 28 0.50 -10.78 -27.51
CA PRO A 28 -0.47 -11.86 -27.72
C PRO A 28 -0.50 -12.88 -26.57
N GLN A 29 -1.65 -13.52 -26.34
CA GLN A 29 -1.80 -14.58 -25.33
C GLN A 29 -0.89 -15.80 -25.59
N LYS A 30 -0.58 -16.06 -26.87
CA LYS A 30 0.46 -17.01 -27.28
C LYS A 30 1.61 -16.23 -27.88
N GLY A 31 2.74 -16.20 -27.19
CA GLY A 31 3.95 -15.50 -27.62
C GLY A 31 4.63 -16.21 -28.79
N MET A 32 5.43 -15.44 -29.52
CA MET A 32 6.35 -15.96 -30.53
C MET A 32 7.77 -15.54 -30.20
N VAL A 33 8.73 -16.41 -30.49
CA VAL A 33 10.16 -16.07 -30.36
C VAL A 33 10.48 -14.85 -31.21
N ALA A 34 11.29 -13.94 -30.65
CA ALA A 34 11.72 -12.67 -31.26
C ALA A 34 10.58 -11.69 -31.60
N VAL A 35 9.35 -11.95 -31.16
CA VAL A 35 8.23 -11.01 -31.29
C VAL A 35 7.86 -10.51 -29.90
N PRO A 36 7.89 -9.19 -29.65
CA PRO A 36 7.53 -8.64 -28.35
C PRO A 36 6.11 -9.04 -27.94
N THR A 37 5.98 -9.55 -26.72
CA THR A 37 4.72 -9.58 -25.99
C THR A 37 4.62 -8.32 -25.15
N TRP A 38 3.46 -7.69 -25.16
CA TRP A 38 3.14 -6.53 -24.33
C TRP A 38 2.41 -6.98 -23.08
N PHE A 39 2.75 -6.39 -21.94
CA PHE A 39 2.21 -6.74 -20.63
C PHE A 39 1.63 -5.52 -19.93
N TRP A 40 0.67 -5.75 -19.03
CA TRP A 40 0.11 -4.71 -18.19
C TRP A 40 -0.53 -5.31 -16.93
N ILE A 41 -0.82 -4.44 -15.97
CA ILE A 41 -1.56 -4.76 -14.74
C ILE A 41 -3.01 -4.37 -14.95
N ASP A 42 -3.91 -5.33 -14.78
CA ASP A 42 -5.35 -5.11 -14.70
C ASP A 42 -5.77 -4.99 -13.22
N GLY A 43 -6.72 -4.10 -12.94
CA GLY A 43 -7.26 -3.89 -11.59
C GLY A 43 -6.54 -2.81 -10.77
N TYR A 44 -5.50 -2.18 -11.32
CA TYR A 44 -4.82 -1.03 -10.72
C TYR A 44 -4.18 -0.15 -11.80
N ASP A 45 -4.38 1.17 -11.69
CA ASP A 45 -3.96 2.16 -12.70
C ASP A 45 -2.72 2.97 -12.28
N GLY A 46 -2.12 2.66 -11.12
CA GLY A 46 -0.98 3.39 -10.58
C GLY A 46 -1.36 4.61 -9.73
N SER A 47 -2.65 4.88 -9.51
CA SER A 47 -3.11 5.99 -8.68
C SER A 47 -2.78 5.81 -7.20
N THR A 48 -2.63 6.93 -6.50
CA THR A 48 -2.47 6.94 -5.04
C THR A 48 -3.82 6.70 -4.36
N PHE A 49 -3.82 6.01 -3.23
CA PHE A 49 -5.01 5.72 -2.44
C PHE A 49 -4.70 5.82 -0.94
N GLY A 50 -5.69 5.67 -0.08
CA GLY A 50 -5.51 5.88 1.34
C GLY A 50 -6.77 5.62 2.15
N THR A 51 -6.67 5.83 3.45
CA THR A 51 -7.79 5.72 4.39
C THR A 51 -7.54 6.63 5.59
N ASP A 52 -8.60 6.98 6.29
CA ASP A 52 -8.53 7.71 7.54
C ASP A 52 -9.44 7.08 8.60
N GLU A 53 -9.06 7.22 9.86
CA GLU A 53 -9.83 6.75 11.01
C GLU A 53 -9.83 7.82 12.09
N THR A 54 -10.97 8.02 12.75
CA THR A 54 -11.10 8.96 13.88
C THR A 54 -11.60 8.23 15.12
N LEU A 55 -10.86 8.38 16.22
CA LEU A 55 -11.08 7.73 17.49
C LEU A 55 -11.39 8.77 18.58
N ALA A 56 -12.35 8.46 19.45
CA ALA A 56 -12.59 9.24 20.65
C ALA A 56 -11.66 8.76 21.77
N VAL A 57 -10.86 9.68 22.32
CA VAL A 57 -9.86 9.40 23.36
C VAL A 57 -10.31 10.06 24.67
N PRO A 58 -10.56 9.28 25.73
CA PRO A 58 -10.88 9.86 27.04
C PRO A 58 -9.60 10.42 27.69
N GLU A 59 -9.67 11.66 28.14
CA GLU A 59 -8.67 12.33 28.97
C GLU A 59 -9.26 12.59 30.35
N GLU A 60 -8.58 12.15 31.42
CA GLU A 60 -8.96 12.52 32.78
C GLU A 60 -8.20 13.78 33.20
N ARG A 61 -8.94 14.86 33.48
CA ARG A 61 -8.40 16.08 34.05
C ARG A 61 -8.83 16.20 35.50
N CYS A 62 -7.86 16.06 36.39
CA CYS A 62 -8.07 16.17 37.82
C CYS A 62 -7.63 17.54 38.33
N HIS A 63 -8.45 18.17 39.16
CA HIS A 63 -8.11 19.39 39.85
C HIS A 63 -8.34 19.24 41.35
N ARG A 64 -7.56 19.97 42.14
CA ARG A 64 -7.61 19.91 43.60
C ARG A 64 -8.57 20.97 44.12
N VAL A 65 -9.63 20.54 44.78
CA VAL A 65 -10.70 21.39 45.30
C VAL A 65 -10.53 21.54 46.81
N VAL A 66 -10.70 22.76 47.30
CA VAL A 66 -10.67 23.05 48.74
C VAL A 66 -12.00 22.66 49.36
N ASP A 67 -11.96 21.82 50.39
CA ASP A 67 -13.14 21.46 51.16
C ASP A 67 -13.70 22.70 51.86
N ARG A 68 -15.02 22.89 51.81
CA ARG A 68 -15.70 24.02 52.43
C ARG A 68 -16.46 23.56 53.66
N ALA A 69 -16.22 24.22 54.80
CA ALA A 69 -17.04 24.08 55.98
C ALA A 69 -18.44 24.70 55.75
N PRO A 70 -19.47 24.39 56.57
CA PRO A 70 -20.83 24.93 56.40
C PRO A 70 -20.94 26.46 56.34
N GLY A 71 -19.96 27.18 56.90
CA GLY A 71 -19.87 28.65 56.82
C GLY A 71 -19.17 29.21 55.57
N GLY A 72 -18.80 28.36 54.60
CA GLY A 72 -18.13 28.76 53.36
C GLY A 72 -16.62 29.01 53.48
N ASN A 73 -16.04 28.90 54.66
CA ASN A 73 -14.58 28.96 54.85
C ASN A 73 -13.92 27.64 54.47
N ALA A 74 -12.61 27.66 54.18
CA ALA A 74 -11.82 26.45 53.96
C ALA A 74 -11.86 25.55 55.21
N ALA A 75 -12.19 24.28 55.03
CA ALA A 75 -12.08 23.28 56.07
C ALA A 75 -10.59 22.99 56.35
N LEU A 76 -10.26 22.72 57.61
CA LEU A 76 -8.91 22.34 58.01
C LEU A 76 -8.87 20.83 58.34
N ASP A 77 -7.75 20.18 58.05
CA ASP A 77 -7.47 18.81 58.46
C ASP A 77 -7.11 18.72 59.96
N ALA A 78 -6.81 17.51 60.46
CA ALA A 78 -6.51 17.28 61.87
C ALA A 78 -5.21 17.98 62.32
N GLU A 79 -4.34 18.32 61.38
CA GLU A 79 -3.06 18.99 61.57
C GLU A 79 -3.16 20.53 61.40
N GLY A 80 -4.33 21.04 61.02
CA GLY A 80 -4.60 22.47 60.86
C GLY A 80 -4.25 23.03 59.47
N HIS A 81 -4.00 22.19 58.47
CA HIS A 81 -3.79 22.61 57.09
C HIS A 81 -5.11 22.62 56.30
N VAL A 82 -5.15 23.31 55.16
CA VAL A 82 -6.34 23.35 54.30
C VAL A 82 -6.66 21.96 53.76
N SER A 83 -7.84 21.44 54.12
CA SER A 83 -8.36 20.19 53.61
C SER A 83 -8.73 20.35 52.13
N THR A 84 -8.34 19.36 51.35
CA THR A 84 -8.57 19.33 49.91
C THR A 84 -8.90 17.91 49.48
N HIS A 85 -9.76 17.79 48.49
CA HIS A 85 -9.95 16.55 47.76
C HIS A 85 -9.68 16.77 46.27
N THR A 86 -9.57 15.68 45.53
CA THR A 86 -9.36 15.70 44.08
C THR A 86 -10.70 15.45 43.40
N GLU A 87 -11.11 16.35 42.52
CA GLU A 87 -12.21 16.13 41.59
C GLU A 87 -11.63 15.88 40.19
N CYS A 88 -12.07 14.81 39.54
CA CYS A 88 -11.64 14.45 38.19
C CYS A 88 -12.85 14.49 37.26
N GLU A 89 -12.67 15.10 36.09
CA GLU A 89 -13.65 15.12 35.01
C GLU A 89 -13.05 14.44 33.77
N THR A 90 -13.87 13.63 33.09
CA THR A 90 -13.48 12.99 31.83
C THR A 90 -13.85 13.89 30.66
N PHE A 91 -12.83 14.28 29.90
CA PHE A 91 -12.97 14.96 28.62
C PHE A 91 -12.78 13.96 27.48
N TRP A 92 -13.40 14.24 26.34
CA TRP A 92 -13.24 13.43 25.14
C TRP A 92 -12.52 14.25 24.07
N ASP A 93 -11.34 13.79 23.69
CA ASP A 93 -10.59 14.31 22.55
C ASP A 93 -10.85 13.45 21.31
N SER A 94 -10.65 14.01 20.12
CA SER A 94 -10.67 13.27 18.85
C SER A 94 -9.25 13.09 18.31
N LEU A 95 -8.82 11.85 18.12
CA LEU A 95 -7.59 11.52 17.40
C LEU A 95 -7.95 11.03 16.00
N SER A 96 -7.54 11.75 14.95
CA SER A 96 -7.67 11.26 13.58
C SER A 96 -6.31 10.83 13.04
N VAL A 97 -6.27 9.71 12.35
CA VAL A 97 -5.08 9.18 11.66
C VAL A 97 -5.42 9.03 10.19
N GLU A 98 -4.60 9.60 9.32
CA GLU A 98 -4.76 9.53 7.87
C GLU A 98 -3.55 8.83 7.26
N ILE A 99 -3.80 7.91 6.32
CA ILE A 99 -2.79 7.17 5.58
C ILE A 99 -2.91 7.49 4.10
N GLY A 100 -1.77 7.84 3.49
CA GLY A 100 -1.60 7.95 2.04
C GLY A 100 -0.66 6.87 1.53
N VAL A 101 -0.99 6.29 0.38
CA VAL A 101 -0.31 5.13 -0.23
C VAL A 101 -0.06 5.41 -1.70
N TRP A 102 1.12 5.04 -2.18
CA TRP A 102 1.52 5.22 -3.57
C TRP A 102 2.43 4.07 -4.04
N PRO A 103 2.49 3.79 -5.36
CA PRO A 103 3.43 2.82 -5.89
C PRO A 103 4.85 3.41 -5.83
N GLN A 104 5.75 2.69 -5.18
CA GLN A 104 7.16 3.08 -5.05
C GLN A 104 8.03 2.45 -6.13
N ALA A 105 7.74 1.21 -6.51
CA ALA A 105 8.49 0.48 -7.54
C ALA A 105 7.65 -0.62 -8.19
N TYR A 106 7.98 -0.93 -9.44
CA TYR A 106 7.54 -2.12 -10.18
C TYR A 106 8.75 -2.96 -10.59
N ASP A 107 8.66 -4.28 -10.43
CA ASP A 107 9.62 -5.26 -10.93
C ASP A 107 8.86 -6.29 -11.77
N TRP A 108 9.30 -6.49 -13.01
CA TRP A 108 8.75 -7.47 -13.93
C TRP A 108 9.80 -8.50 -14.28
N ASP A 109 9.50 -9.76 -13.97
CA ASP A 109 10.25 -10.93 -14.43
C ASP A 109 9.39 -11.69 -15.45
N PHE A 110 9.94 -11.96 -16.63
CA PHE A 110 9.25 -12.67 -17.71
C PHE A 110 9.49 -14.19 -17.68
N GLY A 111 10.26 -14.69 -16.72
CA GLY A 111 10.43 -16.12 -16.43
C GLY A 111 11.38 -16.87 -17.35
N ASP A 112 12.02 -16.20 -18.31
CA ASP A 112 12.98 -16.81 -19.25
C ASP A 112 14.44 -16.66 -18.80
N GLY A 113 14.67 -16.12 -17.59
CA GLY A 113 16.00 -15.80 -17.06
C GLY A 113 16.65 -14.60 -17.75
N GLY A 114 15.89 -13.82 -18.53
CA GLY A 114 16.31 -12.60 -19.17
C GLY A 114 16.38 -11.40 -18.22
N GLN A 115 16.48 -10.20 -18.80
CA GLN A 115 16.53 -8.96 -18.05
C GLN A 115 15.15 -8.59 -17.51
N HIS A 116 15.08 -8.23 -16.22
CA HIS A 116 13.89 -7.69 -15.59
C HIS A 116 13.63 -6.24 -16.04
N VAL A 117 12.35 -5.85 -16.07
CA VAL A 117 11.98 -4.44 -16.20
C VAL A 117 11.72 -3.86 -14.82
N ASN A 118 12.65 -3.04 -14.36
CA ASN A 118 12.59 -2.39 -13.05
C ASN A 118 12.29 -0.90 -13.22
N CYS A 119 11.19 -0.45 -12.62
CA CYS A 119 10.82 0.96 -12.57
C CYS A 119 10.98 1.46 -11.13
N PRO A 120 12.15 1.99 -10.73
CA PRO A 120 12.35 2.54 -9.41
C PRO A 120 11.83 3.98 -9.31
N GLY A 121 11.10 4.31 -8.24
CA GLY A 121 10.80 5.69 -7.87
C GLY A 121 9.50 6.26 -8.45
N ILE A 122 8.90 7.21 -7.71
CA ILE A 122 7.53 7.71 -7.92
C ILE A 122 7.31 8.30 -9.32
N ALA A 123 8.29 9.03 -9.87
CA ALA A 123 8.15 9.73 -11.16
C ALA A 123 8.24 8.79 -12.37
N ASP A 124 9.11 7.78 -12.30
CA ASP A 124 9.35 6.82 -13.40
C ASP A 124 8.35 5.65 -13.39
N CYS A 125 7.59 5.52 -12.30
CA CYS A 125 6.62 4.44 -12.05
C CYS A 125 5.29 4.57 -12.81
N LEU A 126 4.97 5.72 -13.41
CA LEU A 126 3.68 5.93 -14.10
C LEU A 126 3.46 4.97 -15.29
N LEU A 127 4.53 4.42 -15.86
CA LEU A 127 4.47 3.45 -16.95
C LEU A 127 4.67 2.00 -16.48
N GLY A 128 5.02 1.78 -15.21
CA GLY A 128 5.31 0.46 -14.65
C GLY A 128 4.11 -0.48 -14.62
N VAL A 129 2.90 0.06 -14.66
CA VAL A 129 1.65 -0.71 -14.79
C VAL A 129 1.42 -1.25 -16.22
N GLY A 130 2.17 -0.78 -17.22
CA GLY A 130 1.91 -1.10 -18.62
C GLY A 130 0.65 -0.44 -19.17
N ARG A 131 0.25 -0.84 -20.39
CA ARG A 131 -0.99 -0.38 -21.01
C ARG A 131 -1.73 -1.56 -21.64
N PRO A 132 -3.05 -1.68 -21.41
CA PRO A 132 -3.87 -2.65 -22.12
C PRO A 132 -3.75 -2.49 -23.63
N TYR A 133 -3.74 -3.62 -24.34
CA TYR A 133 -3.75 -3.60 -25.80
C TYR A 133 -5.05 -3.00 -26.34
N THR A 134 -4.95 -1.84 -26.97
CA THR A 134 -6.08 -1.18 -27.66
C THR A 134 -5.99 -1.31 -29.18
N ASP A 135 -4.76 -1.24 -29.72
CA ASP A 135 -4.49 -1.18 -31.15
C ASP A 135 -3.02 -1.58 -31.44
N PRO A 136 -2.67 -1.90 -32.69
CA PRO A 136 -1.32 -2.38 -33.03
C PRO A 136 -0.24 -1.28 -33.08
N TYR A 137 -0.60 0.00 -33.01
CA TYR A 137 0.33 1.13 -33.10
C TYR A 137 0.73 1.67 -31.72
N THR A 138 -0.09 1.43 -30.69
CA THR A 138 0.14 1.87 -29.31
C THR A 138 0.58 0.69 -28.44
N GLY A 139 1.88 0.44 -28.42
CA GLY A 139 2.47 -0.62 -27.58
C GLY A 139 2.41 -0.32 -26.09
N SER A 140 2.38 -1.39 -25.27
CA SER A 140 2.65 -1.24 -23.83
C SER A 140 4.11 -0.85 -23.61
N PRO A 141 4.41 0.07 -22.67
CA PRO A 141 5.79 0.35 -22.27
C PRO A 141 6.46 -0.87 -21.63
N ILE A 142 5.68 -1.83 -21.14
CA ILE A 142 6.18 -3.11 -20.62
C ILE A 142 6.05 -4.15 -21.72
N ALA A 143 7.19 -4.53 -22.29
CA ALA A 143 7.27 -5.47 -23.39
C ALA A 143 8.50 -6.37 -23.26
N HIS A 144 8.37 -7.62 -23.68
CA HIS A 144 9.48 -8.57 -23.70
C HIS A 144 9.49 -9.43 -24.96
N ALA A 145 10.65 -9.59 -25.57
CA ALA A 145 10.86 -10.45 -26.72
C ALA A 145 11.66 -11.68 -26.30
N TYR A 146 10.98 -12.81 -26.21
CA TYR A 146 11.58 -14.07 -25.80
C TYR A 146 12.59 -14.57 -26.84
N THR A 147 13.73 -15.07 -26.34
CA THR A 147 14.80 -15.62 -27.19
C THR A 147 14.57 -17.09 -27.52
N TRP A 148 13.87 -17.83 -26.66
CA TRP A 148 13.68 -19.27 -26.79
C TRP A 148 12.20 -19.65 -26.71
N SER A 149 11.85 -20.78 -27.34
CA SER A 149 10.57 -21.43 -27.15
C SER A 149 10.43 -21.91 -25.70
N SER A 150 9.24 -21.77 -25.13
CA SER A 150 8.88 -22.39 -23.85
C SER A 150 8.51 -23.87 -24.01
N LEU A 151 8.23 -24.32 -25.24
CA LEU A 151 7.87 -25.70 -25.56
C LEU A 151 9.09 -26.64 -25.40
N GLY A 152 8.87 -27.80 -24.79
CA GLY A 152 9.90 -28.82 -24.55
C GLY A 152 10.88 -28.50 -23.42
N LYS A 153 10.71 -27.37 -22.72
CA LYS A 153 11.58 -26.95 -21.60
C LYS A 153 11.06 -27.41 -20.23
N GLY A 154 9.76 -27.71 -20.09
CA GLY A 154 9.13 -27.95 -18.78
C GLY A 154 8.12 -29.12 -18.72
N GLY A 155 7.86 -29.84 -19.82
CA GLY A 155 6.89 -30.92 -19.84
C GLY A 155 5.45 -30.38 -19.93
N ALA A 156 4.50 -30.90 -19.13
CA ALA A 156 3.06 -30.64 -19.33
C ALA A 156 2.63 -29.15 -19.25
N SER A 157 3.44 -28.25 -18.68
CA SER A 157 3.15 -26.82 -18.56
C SER A 157 3.80 -25.94 -19.64
N ASP A 158 4.95 -26.32 -20.20
CA ASP A 158 5.66 -25.70 -21.35
C ASP A 158 5.40 -24.19 -21.59
N ALA A 159 5.51 -23.39 -20.53
CA ALA A 159 5.21 -21.96 -20.48
C ALA A 159 6.17 -21.25 -19.53
N TYR A 160 6.47 -19.99 -19.83
CA TYR A 160 7.16 -19.10 -18.89
C TYR A 160 6.19 -18.62 -17.81
N THR A 161 6.70 -18.45 -16.58
CA THR A 161 5.96 -17.84 -15.48
C THR A 161 6.39 -16.39 -15.39
N ILE A 162 5.48 -15.48 -15.70
CA ILE A 162 5.68 -14.04 -15.59
C ILE A 162 5.25 -13.62 -14.20
N THR A 163 6.07 -12.84 -13.50
CA THR A 163 5.72 -12.22 -12.23
C THR A 163 5.81 -10.70 -12.37
N ALA A 164 4.84 -10.01 -11.77
CA ALA A 164 4.95 -8.58 -11.52
C ALA A 164 4.81 -8.32 -10.04
N ASP A 165 5.77 -7.60 -9.51
CA ASP A 165 5.79 -7.15 -8.14
C ASP A 165 5.59 -5.64 -8.07
N ILE A 166 4.65 -5.21 -7.22
CA ILE A 166 4.44 -3.80 -6.91
C ILE A 166 4.84 -3.58 -5.46
N THR A 167 5.80 -2.68 -5.23
CA THR A 167 6.12 -2.18 -3.89
C THR A 167 5.33 -0.91 -3.63
N PHE A 168 4.44 -0.94 -2.65
CA PHE A 168 3.69 0.22 -2.18
C PHE A 168 4.39 0.85 -0.98
N ALA A 169 4.66 2.15 -1.07
CA ALA A 169 5.07 2.94 0.09
C ALA A 169 3.84 3.62 0.69
N ALA A 170 3.92 3.91 1.99
CA ALA A 170 2.87 4.59 2.72
C ALA A 170 3.45 5.62 3.66
N HIS A 171 2.67 6.67 3.93
CA HIS A 171 2.91 7.61 5.01
C HIS A 171 1.63 7.79 5.82
N PHE A 172 1.78 8.30 7.03
CA PHE A 172 0.65 8.69 7.86
C PHE A 172 0.86 10.06 8.47
N ARG A 173 -0.23 10.71 8.84
CA ARG A 173 -0.24 11.88 9.73
C ARG A 173 -1.37 11.74 10.71
N PHE A 174 -1.30 12.43 11.83
CA PHE A 174 -2.37 12.46 12.81
C PHE A 174 -2.77 13.87 13.19
N SER A 175 -4.01 14.01 13.67
CA SER A 175 -4.53 15.25 14.24
C SER A 175 -5.23 14.98 15.57
N LEU A 176 -5.10 15.92 16.51
CA LEU A 176 -5.78 15.91 17.80
C LEU A 176 -6.72 17.10 17.84
N ASN A 177 -8.01 16.85 18.08
CA ASN A 177 -9.07 17.87 18.10
C ASN A 177 -9.05 18.77 16.84
N GLY A 178 -8.76 18.18 15.68
CA GLY A 178 -8.65 18.89 14.40
C GLY A 178 -7.35 19.68 14.20
N ALA A 179 -6.48 19.78 15.20
CA ALA A 179 -5.15 20.35 15.06
C ALA A 179 -4.17 19.27 14.59
N SER A 180 -3.41 19.53 13.52
CA SER A 180 -2.38 18.60 13.04
C SER A 180 -1.35 18.35 14.15
N GLY A 181 -1.20 17.10 14.57
CA GLY A 181 -0.29 16.69 15.63
C GLY A 181 1.15 16.46 15.15
N GLY A 182 1.38 16.43 13.83
CA GLY A 182 2.69 16.24 13.22
C GLY A 182 2.67 16.38 11.69
N GLY A 183 3.86 16.29 11.08
CA GLY A 183 4.00 16.15 9.63
C GLY A 183 3.72 14.72 9.17
N TRP A 184 3.86 14.47 7.86
CA TRP A 184 3.79 13.11 7.33
C TRP A 184 4.99 12.29 7.79
N GLU A 185 4.72 11.09 8.30
CA GLU A 185 5.69 10.10 8.73
C GLU A 185 5.60 8.84 7.87
N THR A 186 6.74 8.25 7.51
CA THR A 186 6.79 7.09 6.61
C THR A 186 6.50 5.78 7.35
N LEU A 187 5.75 4.89 6.70
CA LEU A 187 5.52 3.51 7.11
C LEU A 187 6.36 2.55 6.27
N ASN A 188 6.55 1.34 6.77
CA ASN A 188 7.26 0.30 6.02
C ASN A 188 6.49 -0.06 4.74
N PRO A 189 7.17 -0.20 3.60
CA PRO A 189 6.49 -0.56 2.35
C PRO A 189 5.93 -1.99 2.40
N ARG A 190 4.88 -2.23 1.61
CA ARG A 190 4.27 -3.56 1.39
C ARG A 190 4.41 -3.94 -0.07
N GLN A 191 4.77 -5.19 -0.34
CA GLN A 191 4.88 -5.73 -1.70
C GLN A 191 3.68 -6.61 -2.02
N VAL A 192 3.16 -6.51 -3.24
CA VAL A 192 2.16 -7.43 -3.80
C VAL A 192 2.72 -8.05 -5.06
N SER A 193 2.56 -9.36 -5.18
CA SER A 193 3.01 -10.13 -6.35
C SER A 193 1.80 -10.73 -7.07
N THR A 194 1.84 -10.74 -8.39
CA THR A 194 0.92 -11.49 -9.24
C THR A 194 1.70 -12.24 -10.30
N SER A 195 1.15 -13.37 -10.76
CA SER A 195 1.77 -14.17 -11.82
C SER A 195 0.78 -14.64 -12.86
N ALA A 196 1.30 -14.91 -14.06
CA ALA A 196 0.58 -15.54 -15.16
C ALA A 196 1.53 -16.41 -15.97
N THR A 197 0.99 -17.33 -16.76
CA THR A 197 1.80 -18.20 -17.62
C THR A 197 1.66 -17.79 -19.08
N GLN A 198 2.76 -17.84 -19.83
CA GLN A 198 2.76 -17.57 -21.25
C GLN A 198 3.48 -18.66 -22.04
N LYS A 199 2.78 -19.21 -23.03
CA LYS A 199 3.36 -20.14 -24.00
C LYS A 199 4.02 -19.35 -25.12
N VAL A 200 5.27 -19.67 -25.40
CA VAL A 200 6.08 -19.06 -26.46
C VAL A 200 6.52 -20.16 -27.42
N GLN A 201 6.28 -19.95 -28.71
CA GLN A 201 6.65 -20.89 -29.76
C GLN A 201 7.55 -20.24 -30.81
N GLU A 202 8.37 -21.04 -31.47
CA GLU A 202 9.10 -20.60 -32.65
C GLU A 202 8.16 -20.45 -33.86
N ALA A 203 8.44 -19.47 -34.70
CA ALA A 203 7.75 -19.33 -35.97
C ALA A 203 8.18 -20.48 -36.90
N GLN A 204 7.24 -21.36 -37.24
CA GLN A 204 7.46 -22.40 -38.24
C GLN A 204 6.93 -21.92 -39.59
N ALA A 205 7.82 -21.74 -40.57
CA ALA A 205 7.41 -21.53 -41.94
C ALA A 205 6.95 -22.86 -42.55
N VAL A 206 5.65 -22.99 -42.83
CA VAL A 206 5.14 -24.12 -43.61
C VAL A 206 5.29 -23.79 -45.09
N LEU A 207 6.25 -24.42 -45.75
CA LEU A 207 6.35 -24.40 -47.21
C LEU A 207 5.30 -25.34 -47.80
N SER A 208 4.12 -24.82 -48.15
CA SER A 208 3.16 -25.55 -48.99
C SER A 208 3.60 -25.44 -50.46
N ARG A 209 3.84 -26.57 -51.12
CA ARG A 209 4.02 -26.61 -52.58
C ARG A 209 2.69 -26.18 -53.26
N PRO A 210 2.75 -25.40 -54.35
CA PRO A 210 1.58 -25.07 -55.16
C PRO A 210 1.00 -26.29 -55.88
#